data_AF-A0A328U971-F1
#
_entry.id   AF-A0A328U971-F1
#
_cell.length_a   1.000
_cell.length_b   1.000
_cell.length_c   1.000
_cell.angle_alpha   90.00
_cell.angle_beta   90.00
_cell.angle_gamma   90.00
#
_symmetry.space_group_name_H-M   'P 1'
#
loop_
_entity.id
_entity.type
_entity.pdbx_description
1 polymer ?
#
loop_
_entity_poly.entity_id
_entity_poly.type
_entity_poly.pdbx_seq_one_letter_code
_entity_poly.pdbx_strand_id
1 'polypeptide(L)'
;MPVNYYNSTQVYPEWSELSHYGINHLKVGDIVKLHYHDANEYWIIISGSGTCTTEGDTYEIGPGDMVLTKRGDEHSLVVTEEMVAVYIYGIMPEGGRVGYLFKGVDDVK
;
A
#
# COMPACT_ATOMS: atom_id res chain seq x y z
N MET A 1 4.56 3.14 23.73
CA MET A 1 5.87 2.67 23.24
C MET A 1 5.94 3.01 21.77
N PRO A 2 6.91 3.81 21.29
CA PRO A 2 6.88 4.36 19.92
C PRO A 2 7.61 3.48 18.89
N VAL A 3 7.83 2.19 19.18
CA VAL A 3 8.53 1.26 18.28
C VAL A 3 7.62 0.10 17.95
N ASN A 4 7.34 -0.08 16.66
CA ASN A 4 6.66 -1.25 16.12
C ASN A 4 7.70 -2.28 15.69
N TYR A 5 7.82 -3.38 16.44
CA TYR A 5 8.71 -4.48 16.07
C TYR A 5 8.03 -5.40 15.05
N TYR A 6 8.79 -5.85 14.05
CA TYR A 6 8.28 -6.67 12.94
C TYR A 6 7.47 -7.91 13.39
N ASN A 7 7.91 -8.60 14.46
CA ASN A 7 7.25 -9.81 14.97
C ASN A 7 6.26 -9.52 16.12
N SER A 8 5.70 -8.32 16.18
CA SER A 8 4.80 -7.90 17.25
C SER A 8 3.55 -7.23 16.70
N THR A 9 2.48 -7.22 17.50
CA THR A 9 1.30 -6.41 17.21
C THR A 9 1.72 -4.95 17.07
N GLN A 10 1.39 -4.35 15.93
CA GLN A 10 1.65 -2.94 15.71
C GLN A 10 0.70 -2.09 16.59
N VAL A 11 1.27 -1.13 17.31
CA VAL A 11 0.55 -0.19 18.17
C VAL A 11 0.97 1.23 17.77
N TYR A 12 -0.03 2.02 17.38
CA TYR A 12 0.18 3.41 16.95
C TYR A 12 -0.25 4.36 18.06
N PRO A 13 0.63 5.28 18.51
CA PRO A 13 0.23 6.31 19.46
C PRO A 13 -0.69 7.33 18.79
N GLU A 14 -1.48 8.06 19.58
CA GLU A 14 -2.46 9.04 19.10
C GLU A 14 -1.87 10.12 18.18
N TRP A 15 -0.60 10.48 18.36
CA TRP A 15 0.09 11.48 17.52
C TRP A 15 0.59 10.91 16.17
N SER A 16 0.42 9.61 15.91
CA SER A 16 0.89 9.01 14.66
C SER A 16 -0.03 9.37 13.49
N GLU A 17 0.57 9.86 12.41
CA GLU A 17 -0.13 10.12 11.15
C GLU A 17 -0.34 8.85 10.31
N LEU A 18 0.13 7.70 10.80
CA LEU A 18 0.07 6.41 10.14
C LEU A 18 -0.69 5.42 11.02
N SER A 19 -1.40 4.48 10.41
CA SER A 19 -2.11 3.43 11.15
C SER A 19 -1.73 2.00 10.76
N HIS A 20 -0.92 1.84 9.70
CA HIS A 20 -0.42 0.55 9.28
C HIS A 20 0.82 0.72 8.39
N TYR A 21 1.73 -0.26 8.42
CA TYR A 21 2.79 -0.36 7.41
C TYR A 21 3.28 -1.81 7.29
N GLY A 22 3.99 -2.08 6.20
CA GLY A 22 4.76 -3.29 6.03
C GLY A 22 5.84 -3.16 4.97
N ILE A 23 6.63 -4.23 4.81
CA ILE A 23 7.67 -4.33 3.79
C ILE A 23 7.32 -5.53 2.92
N ASN A 24 7.12 -5.27 1.63
CA ASN A 24 6.91 -6.29 0.62
C ASN A 24 8.24 -6.66 -0.02
N HIS A 25 8.47 -7.97 -0.13
CA HIS A 25 9.54 -8.56 -0.94
C HIS A 25 8.88 -9.33 -2.07
N LEU A 26 8.94 -8.78 -3.28
CA LEU A 26 8.18 -9.25 -4.44
C LEU A 26 9.12 -9.76 -5.51
N LYS A 27 8.75 -10.85 -6.17
CA LYS A 27 9.50 -11.46 -7.26
C LYS A 27 9.03 -10.92 -8.60
N VAL A 28 9.89 -11.06 -9.61
CA VAL A 28 9.53 -10.78 -11.01
C VAL A 28 8.29 -11.58 -11.38
N GLY A 29 7.29 -10.89 -11.94
CA GLY A 29 6.01 -11.47 -12.33
C GLY A 29 4.96 -11.55 -11.22
N ASP A 30 5.28 -11.18 -9.97
CA ASP A 30 4.26 -11.01 -8.95
C ASP A 30 3.29 -9.90 -9.34
N ILE A 31 2.01 -10.12 -9.05
CA ILE A 31 0.91 -9.20 -9.36
C ILE A 31 0.17 -8.87 -8.08
N VAL A 32 0.16 -7.60 -7.73
CA VAL A 32 -0.82 -7.04 -6.79
C VAL A 32 -2.02 -6.60 -7.62
N LYS A 33 -3.13 -7.32 -7.45
CA LYS A 33 -4.37 -7.07 -8.20
C LYS A 33 -4.91 -5.67 -7.92
N LEU A 34 -5.69 -5.14 -8.86
CA LEU A 34 -6.40 -3.89 -8.67
C LEU A 34 -7.31 -3.97 -7.43
N HIS A 35 -7.07 -3.10 -6.46
CA HIS A 35 -7.78 -3.06 -5.19
C HIS A 35 -7.74 -1.63 -4.63
N TYR A 36 -8.53 -1.37 -3.58
CA TYR A 36 -8.56 -0.08 -2.88
C TYR A 36 -8.45 -0.27 -1.36
N HIS A 37 -8.29 0.84 -0.66
CA HIS A 37 -8.24 0.91 0.80
C HIS A 37 -9.16 2.00 1.36
N ASP A 38 -9.60 1.79 2.61
CA ASP A 38 -10.35 2.78 3.38
C ASP A 38 -9.45 3.89 3.96
N ALA A 39 -8.14 3.81 3.76
CA ALA A 39 -7.15 4.85 4.07
C ALA A 39 -6.40 5.28 2.80
N ASN A 40 -5.73 6.44 2.84
CA ASN A 40 -4.71 6.75 1.84
C ASN A 40 -3.56 5.75 2.00
N GLU A 41 -2.98 5.31 0.89
CA GLU A 41 -1.82 4.45 0.88
C GLU A 41 -0.64 5.11 0.16
N TYR A 42 0.56 4.87 0.69
CA TYR A 42 1.80 5.30 0.10
C TYR A 42 2.73 4.10 -0.07
N TRP A 43 3.35 3.98 -1.25
CA TRP A 43 4.42 3.02 -1.49
C TRP A 43 5.74 3.76 -1.67
N ILE A 44 6.78 3.32 -0.97
CA ILE A 44 8.16 3.79 -1.19
C ILE A 44 8.94 2.62 -1.78
N ILE A 45 9.46 2.80 -2.99
CA ILE A 45 10.22 1.75 -3.68
C ILE A 45 11.68 1.83 -3.25
N ILE A 46 12.18 0.76 -2.64
CA ILE A 46 13.53 0.67 -2.09
C ILE A 46 14.50 0.09 -3.13
N SER A 47 14.07 -0.96 -3.84
CA SER A 47 14.83 -1.61 -4.91
C SER A 47 13.88 -2.26 -5.92
N GLY A 48 14.39 -2.57 -7.11
CA GLY A 48 13.60 -3.19 -8.19
C GLY A 48 12.72 -2.20 -8.92
N SER A 49 11.91 -2.74 -9.82
CA SER A 49 11.13 -1.97 -10.79
C SER A 49 9.81 -2.66 -11.09
N GLY A 50 8.80 -1.89 -11.48
CA GLY A 50 7.50 -2.43 -11.85
C GLY A 50 6.59 -1.39 -12.49
N THR A 51 5.46 -1.87 -13.00
CA THR A 51 4.41 -1.06 -13.57
C THR A 51 3.28 -0.92 -12.55
N CYS A 52 3.03 0.30 -12.08
CA CYS A 52 1.93 0.63 -11.19
C CYS A 52 0.77 1.23 -11.99
N THR A 53 -0.46 0.87 -11.65
CA THR A 53 -1.65 1.63 -12.07
C THR A 53 -2.28 2.24 -10.84
N THR A 54 -2.59 3.53 -10.87
CA THR A 54 -3.33 4.25 -9.82
C THR A 54 -4.07 5.43 -10.45
N GLU A 55 -5.25 5.78 -9.93
CA GLU A 55 -6.11 6.86 -10.44
C GLU A 55 -6.46 6.73 -11.95
N GLY A 56 -6.38 5.50 -12.50
CA GLY A 56 -6.67 5.20 -13.90
C GLY A 56 -5.48 5.32 -14.86
N ASP A 57 -4.34 5.83 -14.39
CA ASP A 57 -3.11 5.98 -15.17
C ASP A 57 -2.08 4.92 -14.80
N THR A 58 -1.15 4.66 -15.72
CA THR A 58 -0.08 3.67 -15.56
C THR A 58 1.29 4.32 -15.59
N TYR A 59 2.12 3.94 -14.63
CA TYR A 59 3.45 4.50 -14.38
C TYR A 59 4.48 3.39 -14.24
N GLU A 60 5.65 3.57 -14.85
CA GLU A 60 6.83 2.79 -14.50
C GLU A 60 7.44 3.40 -13.23
N ILE A 61 7.70 2.55 -12.24
CA ILE A 61 8.21 2.96 -10.92
C ILE A 61 9.47 2.16 -10.57
N GLY A 62 10.39 2.81 -9.87
CA GLY A 62 11.67 2.24 -9.48
C GLY A 62 12.23 2.85 -8.18
N PRO A 63 13.50 2.58 -7.85
CA PRO A 63 14.06 2.93 -6.54
C PRO A 63 14.06 4.44 -6.29
N GLY A 64 13.55 4.84 -5.13
CA GLY A 64 13.42 6.24 -4.72
C GLY A 64 12.08 6.89 -5.08
N ASP A 65 11.27 6.25 -5.94
CA ASP A 65 9.94 6.73 -6.26
C ASP A 65 8.97 6.48 -5.11
N MET A 66 7.96 7.37 -5.02
CA MET A 66 6.83 7.23 -4.11
C MET A 66 5.53 7.21 -4.90
N VAL A 67 4.72 6.18 -4.72
CA VAL A 67 3.34 6.13 -5.21
C VAL A 67 2.42 6.64 -4.11
N LEU A 68 1.53 7.56 -4.44
CA LEU A 68 0.51 8.08 -3.52
C LEU A 68 -0.85 7.70 -4.08
N THR A 69 -1.63 6.95 -3.31
CA THR A 69 -3.00 6.58 -3.68
C THR A 69 -3.96 7.07 -2.62
N LYS A 70 -4.95 7.85 -3.06
CA LYS A 70 -5.99 8.35 -2.18
C LYS A 70 -6.96 7.24 -1.78
N ARG A 71 -7.53 7.35 -0.58
CA ARG A 71 -8.62 6.51 -0.09
C ARG A 71 -9.69 6.31 -1.16
N GLY A 72 -10.08 5.05 -1.37
CA GLY A 72 -11.14 4.65 -2.30
C GLY A 72 -10.71 4.59 -3.77
N ASP A 73 -9.55 5.14 -4.12
CA ASP A 73 -8.97 4.98 -5.44
C ASP A 73 -8.27 3.62 -5.53
N GLU A 74 -8.44 3.00 -6.70
CA GLU A 74 -7.88 1.68 -6.96
C GLU A 74 -6.44 1.79 -7.43
N HIS A 75 -5.62 0.83 -7.02
CA HIS A 75 -4.26 0.70 -7.52
C HIS A 75 -3.83 -0.77 -7.66
N SER A 76 -2.82 -1.00 -8.50
CA SER A 76 -2.25 -2.32 -8.77
C SER A 76 -0.76 -2.21 -9.07
N LEU A 77 -0.06 -3.35 -9.00
CA LEU A 77 1.36 -3.46 -9.31
C LEU A 77 1.64 -4.74 -10.11
N VAL A 78 2.41 -4.61 -11.19
CA VAL A 78 3.06 -5.72 -11.88
C VAL A 78 4.57 -5.57 -11.71
N VAL A 79 5.22 -6.54 -11.09
CA VAL A 79 6.65 -6.47 -10.79
C VAL A 79 7.47 -6.92 -12.00
N THR A 80 8.33 -6.05 -12.53
CA THR A 80 9.17 -6.32 -13.71
C THR A 80 10.61 -6.65 -13.35
N GLU A 81 11.06 -6.26 -12.15
CA GLU A 81 12.34 -6.58 -11.54
C GLU A 81 12.14 -6.82 -10.03
N GLU A 82 12.86 -7.78 -9.43
CA GLU A 82 12.70 -8.15 -8.01
C GLU A 82 12.71 -6.92 -7.10
N MET A 83 11.62 -6.73 -6.36
CA MET A 83 11.27 -5.46 -5.73
C MET A 83 11.20 -5.56 -4.21
N VAL A 84 11.74 -4.55 -3.54
CA VAL A 84 11.46 -4.26 -2.14
C VAL A 84 10.70 -2.94 -2.07
N ALA A 85 9.51 -2.96 -1.48
CA ALA A 85 8.67 -1.79 -1.31
C ALA A 85 8.17 -1.69 0.13
N VAL A 86 8.16 -0.49 0.70
CA VAL A 86 7.47 -0.18 1.95
C VAL A 86 6.08 0.33 1.59
N TYR A 87 5.04 -0.28 2.13
CA TYR A 87 3.68 0.25 2.04
C TYR A 87 3.25 0.84 3.37
N ILE A 88 2.46 1.91 3.32
CA ILE A 88 2.06 2.68 4.49
C ILE A 88 0.61 3.09 4.33
N TYR A 89 -0.23 2.82 5.32
CA TYR A 89 -1.54 3.45 5.44
C TYR A 89 -1.42 4.72 6.26
N GLY A 90 -1.95 5.82 5.72
CA GLY A 90 -2.25 7.02 6.50
C GLY A 90 -3.33 6.72 7.55
N ILE A 91 -3.83 7.76 8.23
CA ILE A 91 -4.86 7.60 9.28
C ILE A 91 -6.07 6.82 8.74
N MET A 92 -6.35 5.67 9.35
CA MET A 92 -7.57 4.91 9.11
C MET A 92 -8.77 5.65 9.72
N PRO A 93 -9.84 5.93 8.94
CA PRO A 93 -11.06 6.48 9.51
C PRO A 93 -11.73 5.50 10.48
N GLU A 94 -12.57 6.03 11.37
CA GLU A 94 -13.37 5.20 12.27
C GLU A 94 -14.20 4.18 11.47
N GLY A 95 -14.10 2.90 11.86
CA GLY A 95 -14.78 1.80 11.16
C GLY A 95 -14.13 1.39 9.83
N GLY A 96 -13.01 1.98 9.43
CA GLY A 96 -12.28 1.61 8.22
C GLY A 96 -11.70 0.21 8.27
N ARG A 97 -11.58 -0.42 7.10
CA ARG A 97 -11.12 -1.81 6.95
C ARG A 97 -9.66 -1.85 6.49
N VAL A 98 -8.91 -2.81 7.05
CA VAL A 98 -7.53 -3.13 6.67
C VAL A 98 -7.51 -4.26 5.65
N GLY A 99 -6.55 -4.23 4.72
CA GLY A 99 -6.38 -5.25 3.68
C GLY A 99 -7.01 -4.84 2.35
N TYR A 100 -6.94 -5.75 1.38
CA TYR A 100 -7.39 -5.49 0.01
C TYR A 100 -8.92 -5.48 -0.08
N LEU A 101 -9.48 -4.39 -0.57
CA LEU A 101 -10.89 -4.25 -0.89
C LEU A 101 -11.07 -4.21 -2.40
N PHE A 102 -12.12 -4.83 -2.91
CA PHE A 102 -12.37 -4.94 -4.35
C PHE A 102 -13.71 -4.31 -4.71
N LYS A 103 -13.72 -3.44 -5.73
CA LYS A 103 -14.98 -2.86 -6.22
C LYS A 103 -15.92 -3.96 -6.71
N GLY A 104 -17.20 -3.81 -6.44
CA GLY A 104 -18.24 -4.80 -6.71
C GLY A 104 -18.29 -5.98 -5.73
N VAL A 105 -17.32 -6.09 -4.81
CA VAL A 105 -17.30 -7.13 -3.76
C VAL A 105 -17.46 -6.50 -2.38
N ASP A 106 -16.61 -5.51 -2.08
CA ASP A 106 -16.48 -4.91 -0.76
C ASP A 106 -17.12 -3.52 -0.67
N ASP A 107 -17.87 -3.10 -1.68
CA ASP A 107 -18.52 -1.78 -1.68
C ASP A 107 -19.49 -1.66 -0.51
N VAL A 108 -19.39 -0.54 0.22
CA VAL A 108 -20.34 -0.21 1.27
C VAL A 108 -21.69 0.07 0.61
N LYS A 109 -22.71 -0.70 0.97
CA LYS A 109 -24.09 -0.50 0.50
C LYS A 109 -24.68 0.82 0.99
#